data_AF-A0A7X3VEW0-F1
#
_entry.id   AF-A0A7X3VEW0-F1
#
_cell.length_a   1.000
_cell.length_b   1.000
_cell.length_c   1.000
_cell.angle_alpha   90.00
_cell.angle_beta   90.00
_cell.angle_gamma   90.00
#
_symmetry.space_group_name_H-M   'P 1'
#
loop_
_entity.id
_entity.type
_entity.pdbx_description
1 polymer ?
#
loop_
_entity_poly.entity_id
_entity_poly.type
_entity_poly.pdbx_seq_one_letter_code
_entity_poly.pdbx_strand_id
1 'polypeptide(L)'
;MIDISFEVNGRKVRPNQIADALERAMFEQVRDQLVRQLHGIRDPKTGALPKLKVKGRNLESLNVEIEGSPELIERVKNRLGKG
;
A
#
# COMPACT_ATOMS: atom_id res chain seq x y z
N MET A 1 -39.39 8.41 -8.84
CA MET A 1 -38.00 8.67 -8.40
C MET A 1 -37.76 7.78 -7.20
N ILE A 2 -36.74 6.93 -7.22
CA ILE A 2 -36.46 5.97 -6.13
C ILE A 2 -35.43 6.61 -5.21
N ASP A 3 -35.76 6.72 -3.92
CA ASP A 3 -34.82 7.16 -2.88
C ASP A 3 -34.06 5.93 -2.36
N ILE A 4 -32.74 5.92 -2.53
CA ILE A 4 -31.86 4.82 -2.10
C ILE A 4 -30.95 5.36 -1.01
N SER A 5 -30.99 4.71 0.16
CA SER A 5 -30.09 5.02 1.26
C SER A 5 -29.34 3.79 1.74
N PHE A 6 -28.09 3.99 2.12
CA PHE A 6 -27.20 2.93 2.57
C PHE A 6 -26.98 3.08 4.08
N GLU A 7 -26.97 1.96 4.80
CA GLU A 7 -26.65 1.91 6.23
C GLU A 7 -25.54 0.88 6.48
N VAL A 8 -24.53 1.25 7.25
CA VAL A 8 -23.44 0.37 7.69
C VAL A 8 -23.31 0.52 9.20
N ASN A 9 -23.28 -0.59 9.93
CA ASN A 9 -23.26 -0.60 11.41
C ASN A 9 -24.38 0.23 12.06
N GLY A 10 -25.60 0.21 11.47
CA GLY A 10 -26.76 0.95 11.98
C GLY A 10 -26.67 2.47 11.82
N ARG A 11 -25.75 2.97 10.98
CA ARG A 11 -25.61 4.40 10.65
C ARG A 11 -25.79 4.61 9.16
N LYS A 12 -26.59 5.60 8.79
CA LYS A 12 -26.75 6.05 7.41
C LYS A 12 -25.41 6.53 6.86
N VAL A 13 -24.94 5.89 5.79
CA VAL A 13 -23.70 6.25 5.10
C VAL A 13 -24.03 6.97 3.80
N ARG A 14 -23.28 8.04 3.55
CA ARG A 14 -23.36 8.77 2.28
C ARG A 14 -22.45 8.08 1.25
N PRO A 15 -22.78 8.11 -0.06
CA PRO A 15 -21.98 7.47 -1.10
C PRO A 15 -20.49 7.85 -1.08
N ASN A 16 -20.15 9.10 -0.77
CA ASN A 16 -18.76 9.54 -0.66
C ASN A 16 -17.98 8.85 0.48
N GLN A 17 -18.64 8.58 1.62
CA GLN A 17 -18.01 7.88 2.75
C GLN A 17 -17.68 6.43 2.43
N ILE A 18 -18.46 5.80 1.53
CA ILE A 18 -18.19 4.46 1.04
C ILE A 18 -16.96 4.48 0.11
N ALA A 19 -16.88 5.45 -0.79
CA ALA A 19 -15.74 5.61 -1.70
C ALA A 19 -14.42 5.79 -0.92
N ASP A 20 -14.39 6.69 0.07
CA ASP A 20 -13.21 6.92 0.91
C ASP A 20 -12.79 5.66 1.68
N ALA A 21 -13.77 4.93 2.24
CA ALA A 21 -13.52 3.70 2.99
C ALA A 21 -12.97 2.58 2.09
N LEU A 22 -13.50 2.44 0.88
CA LEU A 22 -13.03 1.48 -0.11
C LEU A 22 -11.60 1.81 -0.54
N GLU A 23 -11.32 3.07 -0.88
CA GLU A 23 -9.99 3.51 -1.29
C GLU A 23 -8.97 3.26 -0.18
N ARG A 24 -9.32 3.57 1.07
CA ARG A 24 -8.48 3.27 2.23
C ARG A 24 -8.20 1.77 2.38
N ALA A 25 -9.22 0.92 2.26
CA ALA A 25 -9.05 -0.53 2.36
C ALA A 25 -8.10 -1.06 1.27
N MET A 26 -8.19 -0.52 0.05
CA MET A 26 -7.27 -0.85 -1.03
C MET A 26 -5.83 -0.43 -0.73
N PHE A 27 -5.61 0.79 -0.21
CA PHE A 27 -4.27 1.22 0.21
C PHE A 27 -3.68 0.36 1.33
N GLU A 28 -4.49 -0.02 2.31
CA GLU A 28 -4.08 -0.92 3.40
C GLU A 28 -3.68 -2.30 2.83
N GLN A 29 -4.43 -2.83 1.87
CA GLN A 29 -4.09 -4.09 1.19
C GLN A 29 -2.76 -4.00 0.43
N VAL A 30 -2.51 -2.90 -0.30
CA VAL A 30 -1.23 -2.67 -1.01
C VAL A 30 -0.07 -2.63 -0.02
N ARG A 31 -0.21 -1.89 1.08
CA ARG A 31 0.79 -1.84 2.15
C ARG A 31 1.10 -3.24 2.69
N ASP A 32 0.06 -4.00 3.03
CA ASP A 32 0.22 -5.32 3.63
C ASP A 32 0.83 -6.33 2.64
N GLN A 33 0.55 -6.19 1.35
CA GLN A 33 1.22 -6.96 0.30
C GLN A 33 2.71 -6.62 0.21
N LEU A 34 3.08 -5.34 0.20
CA LEU A 34 4.48 -4.90 0.19
C LEU A 34 5.23 -5.40 1.43
N VAL A 35 4.63 -5.29 2.61
CA VAL A 35 5.22 -5.80 3.87
C VAL A 35 5.46 -7.30 3.78
N ARG A 36 4.49 -8.08 3.27
CA ARG A 36 4.64 -9.53 3.09
C ARG A 36 5.72 -9.89 2.08
N GLN A 37 5.75 -9.21 0.93
CA GLN A 37 6.74 -9.47 -0.13
C GLN A 37 8.16 -9.16 0.35
N LEU A 38 8.34 -8.08 1.12
CA LEU A 38 9.63 -7.60 1.60
C LEU A 38 10.01 -8.17 2.97
N HIS A 39 9.18 -9.02 3.55
CA HIS A 39 9.46 -9.66 4.82
C HIS A 39 10.79 -10.41 4.77
N GLY A 40 11.65 -10.15 5.76
CA GLY A 40 12.98 -10.75 5.86
C GLY A 40 14.05 -10.10 4.99
N ILE A 41 13.73 -9.10 4.17
CA ILE A 41 14.76 -8.33 3.46
C ILE A 41 15.52 -7.45 4.46
N ARG A 42 16.83 -7.65 4.51
CA ARG A 42 17.76 -6.85 5.30
C ARG A 42 19.01 -6.53 4.49
N ASP A 43 19.61 -5.41 4.83
CA ASP A 43 20.94 -5.06 4.35
C ASP A 43 21.96 -6.10 4.83
N PRO A 44 22.80 -6.66 3.94
CA PRO A 44 23.73 -7.72 4.30
C PRO A 44 24.88 -7.27 5.20
N LYS A 45 25.20 -5.97 5.22
CA LYS A 45 26.34 -5.42 5.98
C LYS A 45 25.91 -4.85 7.32
N THR A 46 24.77 -4.18 7.35
CA THR A 46 24.28 -3.43 8.52
C THR A 46 23.08 -4.08 9.18
N GLY A 47 22.41 -5.03 8.51
CA GLY A 47 21.17 -5.63 9.00
C GLY A 47 19.96 -4.69 8.96
N ALA A 48 20.11 -3.48 8.42
CA ALA A 48 19.06 -2.47 8.36
C ALA A 48 17.88 -2.90 7.48
N LEU A 49 16.67 -2.46 7.85
CA LEU A 49 15.46 -2.66 7.07
C LEU A 49 15.38 -1.62 5.95
N PRO A 50 14.82 -1.97 4.77
CA PRO A 50 14.58 -1.01 3.71
C PRO A 50 13.49 -0.02 4.14
N LYS A 51 13.65 1.25 3.76
CA LYS A 51 12.59 2.26 3.88
C LYS A 51 11.89 2.40 2.55
N LEU A 52 10.57 2.37 2.57
CA LEU A 52 9.74 2.53 1.38
C LEU A 52 8.84 3.74 1.53
N LYS A 53 8.76 4.54 0.47
CA LYS A 53 7.87 5.68 0.39
C LYS A 53 6.98 5.51 -0.85
N VAL A 54 5.71 5.23 -0.60
CA VAL A 54 4.70 5.11 -1.66
C VAL A 54 4.05 6.47 -1.85
N LYS A 55 4.07 7.01 -3.07
CA LYS A 55 3.50 8.32 -3.42
C LYS A 55 2.60 8.18 -4.65
N GLY A 56 1.45 8.83 -4.63
CA GLY A 56 0.53 8.86 -5.77
C GLY A 56 -0.65 9.78 -5.47
N ARG A 57 -1.34 10.24 -6.51
CA ARG A 57 -2.60 11.00 -6.36
C ARG A 57 -3.81 10.08 -6.20
N ASN A 58 -3.66 8.84 -6.64
CA ASN A 58 -4.64 7.76 -6.60
C ASN A 58 -3.90 6.41 -6.73
N LEU A 59 -4.62 5.30 -6.61
CA LEU A 59 -4.06 3.94 -6.72
C LEU A 59 -3.33 3.68 -8.05
N GLU A 60 -3.83 4.26 -9.14
CA GLU A 60 -3.27 4.09 -10.49
C GLU A 60 -1.93 4.83 -10.70
N SER A 61 -1.67 5.87 -9.90
CA SER A 61 -0.46 6.69 -9.97
C SER A 61 0.51 6.43 -8.82
N LEU A 62 0.40 5.28 -8.16
CA LEU A 62 1.32 4.92 -7.08
C LEU A 62 2.72 4.61 -7.64
N ASN A 63 3.70 5.34 -7.12
CA ASN A 63 5.11 5.09 -7.31
C ASN A 63 5.75 4.69 -5.97
N VAL A 64 6.66 3.73 -6.01
CA VAL A 64 7.37 3.23 -4.84
C VAL A 64 8.82 3.71 -4.88
N GLU A 65 9.18 4.60 -3.97
CA GLU A 65 10.56 5.03 -3.75
C GLU A 65 11.18 4.14 -2.67
N ILE A 66 12.39 3.62 -2.94
CA ILE A 66 13.12 2.75 -2.02
C ILE A 66 14.37 3.50 -1.54
N GLU A 67 14.49 3.63 -0.23
CA GLU A 67 15.64 4.24 0.44
C GLU A 67 16.46 3.16 1.16
N GLY A 68 17.77 3.14 0.91
CA GLY A 68 18.68 2.16 1.49
C GLY A 68 20.05 2.17 0.81
N SER A 69 20.91 1.22 1.18
CA SER A 69 22.16 0.98 0.45
C SER A 69 21.86 0.49 -0.98
N PRO A 70 22.77 0.68 -1.95
CA PRO A 70 22.58 0.17 -3.31
C PRO A 70 22.29 -1.34 -3.36
N GLU A 71 22.97 -2.14 -2.53
CA GLU A 71 22.74 -3.59 -2.43
C GLU A 71 21.34 -3.93 -1.88
N LEU A 72 20.85 -3.16 -0.91
CA LEU A 72 19.51 -3.32 -0.36
C LEU A 72 18.43 -2.95 -1.37
N ILE A 73 18.63 -1.85 -2.11
CA ILE A 73 17.70 -1.39 -3.16
C ILE A 73 17.58 -2.47 -4.25
N GLU A 74 18.70 -3.04 -4.69
CA GLU A 74 18.70 -4.11 -5.69
C GLU A 74 17.98 -5.37 -5.17
N ARG A 75 18.18 -5.74 -3.90
CA ARG A 75 17.43 -6.85 -3.28
C ARG A 75 15.93 -6.61 -3.23
N VAL A 76 15.51 -5.40 -2.88
CA VAL A 76 14.08 -5.01 -2.86
C VAL A 76 13.50 -5.04 -4.28
N LYS A 77 14.17 -4.44 -5.27
CA LYS A 77 13.72 -4.45 -6.67
C LYS A 77 13.58 -5.87 -7.22
N ASN A 78 14.56 -6.73 -6.98
CA ASN A 78 14.52 -8.13 -7.40
C ASN A 78 13.34 -8.90 -6.80
N ARG A 79 12.92 -8.55 -5.58
CA ARG A 79 11.75 -9.17 -4.95
C ARG A 79 10.43 -8.65 -5.48
N LEU A 80 10.35 -7.35 -5.77
CA LEU A 80 9.14 -6.72 -6.30
C LEU A 80 8.92 -7.05 -7.79
N GLY A 81 9.99 -7.23 -8.57
CA GLY A 81 9.94 -7.55 -10.02
C GLY A 81 9.90 -9.04 -10.37
N LYS A 82 9.91 -9.95 -9.38
CA LYS A 82 9.75 -11.40 -9.56
C LYS A 82 8.38 -11.91 -9.09
N GLY A 83 7.38 -11.04 -9.00
CA GLY A 83 5.99 -11.38 -8.71
C GLY A 83 5.13 -11.29 -9.96
#